data_AF-A0A5J5DAA9-F1
#
_entry.id   AF-A0A5J5DAA9-F1
#
_cell.length_a   1.000
_cell.length_b   1.000
_cell.length_c   1.000
_cell.angle_alpha   90.00
_cell.angle_beta   90.00
_cell.angle_gamma   90.00
#
_symmetry.space_group_name_H-M   'P 1'
#
loop_
_entity.id
_entity.type
_entity.pdbx_description
1 polymer ?
#
loop_
_entity_poly.entity_id
_entity_poly.type
_entity_poly.pdbx_seq_one_letter_code
_entity_poly.pdbx_strand_id
1 'polypeptide(L)'
;MPHYEDMIKKMLPKTYHRKHVAHEICIALRHFKNLVPMMDRYVYNDGTTKNLMSLTGTIPVMFTEKTFNIPICVWIEESYPLTAPICYVRPTREMMVLSGKYISGNGEVTLPYLEEWKNKECDLMSLLQVMVVMFGEFPPVCIQPHLEPEQAPCWLQYHRQPEVLSKADGSLYLHLAREEDPPFQEENETNC
;
A
#
# COMPACT_ATOMS: atom_id res chain seq x y z
N MET A 1 26.22 -1.67 22.17
CA MET A 1 26.18 -2.68 21.09
C MET A 1 27.20 -2.37 19.98
N PRO A 2 28.52 -2.32 20.27
CA PRO A 2 29.53 -2.01 19.24
C PRO A 2 29.55 -3.04 18.09
N HIS A 3 29.29 -4.30 18.44
CA HIS A 3 29.25 -5.41 17.49
C HIS A 3 28.21 -5.23 16.36
N TYR A 4 27.05 -4.67 16.69
CA TYR A 4 25.96 -4.50 15.72
C TYR A 4 26.25 -3.36 14.73
N GLU A 5 26.82 -2.26 15.22
CA GLU A 5 27.30 -1.16 14.37
C GLU A 5 28.40 -1.63 13.41
N ASP A 6 29.36 -2.44 13.89
CA ASP A 6 30.39 -3.02 13.02
C ASP A 6 29.82 -3.99 11.99
N MET A 7 28.75 -4.72 12.31
CA MET A 7 28.05 -5.58 11.36
C MET A 7 27.41 -4.75 10.23
N ILE A 8 26.65 -3.70 10.58
CA ILE A 8 26.06 -2.77 9.60
C ILE A 8 27.15 -2.12 8.76
N LYS A 9 28.24 -1.67 9.40
CA LYS A 9 29.39 -1.09 8.69
C LYS A 9 29.94 -2.06 7.66
N LYS A 10 30.04 -3.36 7.96
CA LYS A 10 30.52 -4.41 7.05
C LYS A 10 29.60 -4.64 5.85
N MET A 11 28.28 -4.46 6.01
CA MET A 11 27.29 -4.58 4.92
C MET A 11 27.44 -3.49 3.87
N LEU A 12 27.78 -2.27 4.28
CA LEU A 12 27.86 -1.10 3.39
C LEU A 12 29.04 -1.21 2.40
N PRO A 13 28.87 -0.92 1.11
CA PRO A 13 29.97 -0.73 0.16
C PRO A 13 30.95 0.39 0.57
N LYS A 14 32.17 0.39 0.01
CA LYS A 14 33.20 1.43 0.30
C LYS A 14 32.84 2.83 -0.24
N THR A 15 31.90 2.91 -1.16
CA THR A 15 31.34 4.15 -1.71
C THR A 15 30.57 4.96 -0.68
N TYR A 16 29.96 4.31 0.32
CA TYR A 16 29.30 4.97 1.43
C TYR A 16 30.30 5.62 2.41
N HIS A 17 29.82 6.64 3.13
CA HIS A 17 30.42 7.10 4.39
C HIS A 17 30.17 6.08 5.54
N ARG A 18 30.70 4.85 5.39
CA ARG A 18 30.31 3.64 6.15
C ARG A 18 30.22 3.83 7.67
N LYS A 19 31.20 4.51 8.27
CA LYS A 19 31.22 4.75 9.73
C LYS A 19 30.02 5.59 10.17
N HIS A 20 29.76 6.67 9.44
CA HIS A 20 28.69 7.60 9.76
C HIS A 20 27.31 6.97 9.54
N VAL A 21 27.10 6.35 8.38
CA VAL A 21 25.83 5.67 8.06
C VAL A 21 25.53 4.54 9.04
N ALA A 22 26.52 3.70 9.38
CA ALA A 22 26.32 2.63 10.35
C ALA A 22 25.99 3.16 11.75
N HIS A 23 26.60 4.28 12.15
CA HIS A 23 26.31 4.92 13.43
C HIS A 23 24.88 5.44 13.50
N GLU A 24 24.42 6.16 12.47
CA GLU A 24 23.05 6.70 12.41
C GLU A 24 21.99 5.59 12.37
N ILE A 25 22.22 4.55 11.57
CA ILE A 25 21.37 3.35 11.57
C ILE A 25 21.35 2.73 12.96
N CYS A 26 22.50 2.58 13.63
CA CYS A 26 22.54 2.01 14.97
C CYS A 26 21.78 2.86 16.00
N ILE A 27 21.79 4.19 15.89
CA ILE A 27 20.98 5.08 16.73
C ILE A 27 19.50 4.83 16.45
N ALA A 28 19.07 4.89 15.20
CA ALA A 28 17.68 4.68 14.79
C ALA A 28 17.13 3.34 15.31
N LEU A 29 17.89 2.25 15.14
CA LEU A 29 17.49 0.90 15.53
C LEU A 29 17.39 0.67 17.04
N ARG A 30 17.99 1.53 17.88
CA ARG A 30 17.76 1.48 19.34
C ARG A 30 16.34 1.86 19.70
N HIS A 31 15.72 2.75 18.92
CA HIS A 31 14.36 3.23 19.13
C HIS A 31 13.35 2.46 18.28
N PHE A 32 13.67 2.19 17.02
CA PHE A 32 12.81 1.53 16.04
C PHE A 32 13.27 0.09 15.78
N LYS A 33 13.04 -0.78 16.77
CA LYS A 33 13.57 -2.16 16.79
C LYS A 33 13.00 -3.08 15.69
N ASN A 34 11.87 -2.70 15.10
CA ASN A 34 11.22 -3.47 14.04
C ASN A 34 11.75 -3.13 12.64
N LEU A 35 12.66 -2.17 12.52
CA LEU A 35 13.37 -1.88 11.27
C LEU A 35 14.58 -2.80 11.13
N VAL A 36 14.82 -3.28 9.93
CA VAL A 36 15.92 -4.18 9.62
C VAL A 36 16.79 -3.55 8.53
N PRO A 37 18.11 -3.40 8.75
CA PRO A 37 19.02 -2.95 7.72
C PRO A 37 19.29 -4.07 6.72
N MET A 38 19.22 -3.76 5.43
CA MET A 38 19.56 -4.69 4.35
C MET A 38 20.14 -3.97 3.14
N MET A 39 21.03 -4.65 2.41
CA MET A 39 21.44 -4.18 1.07
C MET A 39 20.47 -4.77 0.05
N ASP A 40 19.85 -3.93 -0.77
CA ASP A 40 18.84 -4.36 -1.73
C ASP A 40 18.89 -3.50 -3.01
N ARG A 41 18.31 -4.02 -4.09
CA ARG A 41 18.29 -3.38 -5.40
C ARG A 41 17.17 -2.35 -5.48
N TYR A 42 17.55 -1.08 -5.50
CA TYR A 42 16.68 0.04 -5.78
C TYR A 42 16.59 0.30 -7.29
N VAL A 43 15.39 0.65 -7.78
CA VAL A 43 15.11 1.01 -9.17
C VAL A 43 14.62 2.45 -9.19
N TYR A 44 15.36 3.34 -9.84
CA TYR A 44 15.00 4.74 -9.99
C TYR A 44 13.91 4.92 -11.05
N ASN A 45 13.28 6.09 -11.04
CA ASN A 45 12.23 6.45 -11.98
C ASN A 45 12.70 6.47 -13.46
N ASP A 46 14.00 6.65 -13.71
CA ASP A 46 14.60 6.56 -15.04
C ASP A 46 14.92 5.11 -15.48
N GLY A 47 14.56 4.13 -14.65
CA GLY A 47 14.82 2.70 -14.88
C GLY A 47 16.22 2.24 -14.51
N THR A 48 17.12 3.14 -14.11
CA THR A 48 18.44 2.76 -13.60
C THR A 48 18.30 2.03 -12.27
N THR A 49 19.30 1.21 -11.93
CA THR A 49 19.26 0.42 -10.68
C THR A 49 20.55 0.56 -9.92
N LYS A 50 20.47 0.55 -8.58
CA LYS A 50 21.62 0.50 -7.68
C LYS A 50 21.34 -0.40 -6.49
N ASN A 51 22.39 -1.00 -5.93
CA ASN A 51 22.28 -1.69 -4.65
C ASN A 51 22.49 -0.68 -3.53
N LEU A 52 21.43 -0.37 -2.80
CA LEU A 52 21.43 0.62 -1.73
C LEU A 52 21.17 -0.06 -0.38
N MET A 53 21.64 0.57 0.70
CA MET A 53 21.22 0.24 2.05
C MET A 53 19.76 0.69 2.23
N SER A 54 18.93 -0.16 2.81
CA SER A 54 17.57 0.16 3.22
C SER A 54 17.31 -0.21 4.68
N LEU A 55 16.39 0.51 5.32
CA LEU A 55 15.75 0.13 6.57
C LEU A 55 14.29 -0.21 6.28
N THR A 56 13.96 -1.49 6.35
CA THR A 56 12.61 -1.99 6.08
C THR A 56 12.00 -2.60 7.33
N GLY A 57 10.73 -2.30 7.58
CA GLY A 57 10.03 -2.81 8.75
C GLY A 57 8.87 -1.90 9.12
N THR A 58 8.58 -1.78 10.42
CA THR A 58 7.48 -0.92 10.90
C THR A 58 7.95 0.12 11.91
N ILE A 59 7.26 1.26 11.92
CA ILE A 59 7.36 2.28 12.97
C ILE A 59 6.04 2.37 13.76
N PRO A 60 6.08 2.47 15.09
CA PRO A 60 4.88 2.63 15.90
C PRO A 60 4.36 4.07 15.79
N VAL A 61 3.11 4.23 15.39
CA VAL A 61 2.43 5.51 15.21
C VAL A 61 1.16 5.50 16.05
N MET A 62 0.95 6.55 16.85
CA MET A 62 -0.27 6.70 17.63
C MET A 62 -1.33 7.43 16.79
N PHE A 63 -2.48 6.81 16.61
CA PHE A 63 -3.65 7.39 15.95
C PHE A 63 -4.88 7.13 16.83
N THR A 64 -5.55 8.21 17.26
CA THR A 64 -6.74 8.15 18.13
C THR A 64 -6.55 7.21 19.33
N GLU A 65 -5.51 7.44 20.14
CA GLU A 65 -5.18 6.66 21.34
C GLU A 65 -4.79 5.18 21.12
N LYS A 66 -4.64 4.74 19.86
CA LYS A 66 -4.16 3.39 19.52
C LYS A 66 -2.84 3.47 18.76
N THR A 67 -1.91 2.58 19.10
CA THR A 67 -0.65 2.46 18.37
C THR A 67 -0.80 1.47 17.21
N PHE A 68 -0.50 1.92 16.00
CA PHE A 68 -0.44 1.13 14.79
C PHE A 68 1.00 0.99 14.31
N ASN A 69 1.34 -0.16 13.74
CA ASN A 69 2.67 -0.41 13.18
C ASN A 69 2.64 -0.10 11.69
N ILE A 70 3.12 1.08 11.32
CA ILE A 70 3.09 1.55 9.93
C ILE A 70 4.30 0.99 9.19
N PRO A 71 4.10 0.21 8.11
CA PRO A 71 5.19 -0.38 7.37
C PRO A 71 5.88 0.65 6.46
N ILE A 72 7.20 0.76 6.59
CA ILE A 72 8.02 1.71 5.85
C ILE A 72 9.26 1.04 5.25
N CYS A 73 9.84 1.72 4.27
CA CYS A 73 11.13 1.40 3.69
C CYS A 73 11.91 2.70 3.46
N VAL A 74 13.02 2.87 4.15
CA VAL A 74 13.89 4.04 4.05
C VAL A 74 15.16 3.64 3.31
N TRP A 75 15.37 4.15 2.11
CA TRP A 75 16.56 3.93 1.30
C TRP A 75 17.61 4.99 1.58
N ILE A 76 18.85 4.56 1.78
CA ILE A 76 19.99 5.43 2.09
C ILE A 76 20.93 5.42 0.88
N GLU A 77 21.02 6.56 0.21
CA GLU A 77 21.93 6.79 -0.91
C GLU A 77 23.40 6.78 -0.48
N GLU A 78 24.31 6.48 -1.42
CA GLU A 78 25.76 6.50 -1.15
C GLU A 78 26.26 7.90 -0.76
N SER A 79 25.60 8.94 -1.28
CA SER A 79 25.88 10.36 -0.97
C SER A 79 25.37 10.81 0.39
N TYR A 80 24.60 9.99 1.11
CA TYR A 80 24.13 10.33 2.45
C TYR A 80 25.31 10.64 3.40
N PRO A 81 25.28 11.73 4.18
CA PRO A 81 24.13 12.59 4.51
C PRO A 81 24.01 13.86 3.63
N LEU A 82 24.74 13.97 2.52
CA LEU A 82 24.62 15.11 1.61
C LEU A 82 23.24 15.17 0.95
N THR A 83 22.64 14.00 0.70
CA THR A 83 21.30 13.84 0.15
C THR A 83 20.38 13.19 1.18
N ALA A 84 19.11 13.56 1.18
CA ALA A 84 18.09 12.93 2.02
C ALA A 84 17.93 11.43 1.67
N PRO A 85 17.50 10.60 2.63
CA PRO A 85 16.98 9.26 2.34
C PRO A 85 15.73 9.31 1.44
N ILE A 86 15.48 8.24 0.69
CA ILE A 86 14.24 8.07 -0.07
C ILE A 86 13.30 7.16 0.71
N CYS A 87 12.12 7.65 1.05
CA CYS A 87 11.22 6.98 1.98
C CYS A 87 9.94 6.51 1.27
N TYR A 88 9.50 5.29 1.57
CA TYR A 88 8.23 4.74 1.09
C TYR A 88 7.43 4.16 2.25
N VAL A 89 6.10 4.26 2.16
CA VAL A 89 5.21 3.33 2.87
C VAL A 89 5.06 2.04 2.08
N ARG A 90 5.01 0.91 2.80
CA ARG A 90 4.96 -0.44 2.21
C ARG A 90 3.70 -1.17 2.70
N PRO A 91 2.52 -0.86 2.15
CA PRO A 91 1.28 -1.49 2.61
C PRO A 91 1.36 -3.02 2.56
N THR A 92 0.76 -3.70 3.54
CA THR A 92 0.51 -5.13 3.44
C THR A 92 -0.61 -5.41 2.43
N ARG A 93 -0.93 -6.69 2.18
CA ARG A 93 -2.00 -7.06 1.24
C ARG A 93 -3.37 -6.56 1.68
N GLU A 94 -3.54 -6.33 2.97
CA GLU A 94 -4.77 -5.88 3.61
C GLU A 94 -4.81 -4.34 3.75
N MET A 95 -3.81 -3.63 3.23
CA MET A 95 -3.68 -2.19 3.33
C MET A 95 -3.70 -1.50 1.96
N MET A 96 -4.15 -0.26 1.94
CA MET A 96 -4.05 0.63 0.78
C MET A 96 -3.31 1.91 1.16
N VAL A 97 -2.52 2.46 0.24
CA VAL A 97 -1.86 3.76 0.40
C VAL A 97 -2.91 4.87 0.35
N LEU A 98 -2.84 5.78 1.32
CA LEU A 98 -3.57 7.04 1.30
C LEU A 98 -2.66 8.12 0.72
N SER A 99 -2.79 8.36 -0.59
CA SER A 99 -2.08 9.47 -1.23
C SER A 99 -2.64 10.81 -0.78
N GLY A 100 -1.79 11.82 -0.74
CA GLY A 100 -2.15 13.15 -0.25
C GLY A 100 -0.96 14.08 -0.20
N LYS A 101 -1.01 15.07 0.71
CA LYS A 101 0.00 16.14 0.80
C LYS A 101 1.43 15.61 1.04
N TYR A 102 1.57 14.53 1.80
CA TYR A 102 2.86 14.02 2.24
C TYR A 102 3.18 12.62 1.70
N ILE A 103 2.29 12.05 0.88
CA ILE A 103 2.39 10.70 0.35
C ILE A 103 1.97 10.70 -1.12
N SER A 104 2.87 10.28 -1.99
CA SER A 104 2.61 10.10 -3.43
C SER A 104 1.73 8.87 -3.69
N GLY A 105 1.15 8.77 -4.89
CA GLY A 105 0.31 7.63 -5.31
C GLY A 105 1.03 6.27 -5.31
N ASN A 106 2.36 6.26 -5.43
CA ASN A 106 3.20 5.05 -5.32
C ASN A 106 3.64 4.75 -3.88
N GLY A 107 3.21 5.54 -2.89
CA GLY A 107 3.60 5.41 -1.49
C GLY A 107 4.91 6.13 -1.12
N GLU A 108 5.51 6.91 -2.02
CA GLU A 108 6.68 7.74 -1.68
C GLU A 108 6.31 8.82 -0.67
N VAL A 109 7.15 9.02 0.34
CA VAL A 109 6.94 9.98 1.42
C VAL A 109 7.61 11.31 1.06
N THR A 110 6.82 12.38 1.01
CA THR A 110 7.23 13.73 0.61
C THR A 110 6.99 14.72 1.75
N LEU A 111 7.79 14.58 2.81
CA LEU A 111 7.71 15.45 4.00
C LEU A 111 8.57 16.70 3.82
N PRO A 112 8.19 17.86 4.40
CA PRO A 112 9.02 19.07 4.37
C PRO A 112 10.43 18.84 4.92
N TYR A 113 10.57 17.97 5.92
CA TYR A 113 11.87 17.59 6.48
C TYR A 113 12.80 16.89 5.46
N LEU A 114 12.24 16.17 4.49
CA LEU A 114 13.00 15.57 3.38
C LEU A 114 13.32 16.61 2.29
N GLU A 115 12.38 17.49 1.97
CA GLU A 115 12.54 18.54 0.95
C GLU A 115 13.57 19.60 1.38
N GLU A 116 13.59 19.95 2.66
CA GLU A 116 14.49 20.93 3.25
C GLU A 116 15.74 20.28 3.88
N TRP A 117 16.06 19.03 3.51
CA TRP A 117 17.17 18.28 4.08
C TRP A 117 18.50 19.03 3.97
N LYS A 118 19.16 19.23 5.11
CA LYS A 118 20.46 19.88 5.21
C LYS A 118 21.46 18.95 5.88
N ASN A 119 22.58 18.70 5.18
CA ASN A 119 23.70 17.96 5.75
C ASN A 119 24.15 18.59 7.09
N LYS A 120 24.38 17.75 8.10
CA LYS A 120 24.78 18.10 9.48
C LYS A 120 23.70 18.74 10.36
N GLU A 121 22.56 19.13 9.80
CA GLU A 121 21.40 19.60 10.56
C GLU A 121 20.32 18.51 10.64
N CYS A 122 20.14 17.77 9.56
CA CYS A 122 19.19 16.67 9.47
C CYS A 122 19.89 15.32 9.69
N ASP A 123 19.23 14.44 10.43
CA ASP A 123 19.69 13.08 10.72
C ASP A 123 18.55 12.04 10.54
N LEU A 124 18.93 10.76 10.48
CA LEU A 124 17.99 9.65 10.23
C LEU A 124 17.00 9.42 11.39
N MET A 125 17.43 9.62 12.64
CA MET A 125 16.59 9.39 13.80
C MET A 125 15.47 10.43 13.86
N SER A 126 15.83 11.69 13.66
CA SER A 126 14.92 12.83 13.57
C SER A 126 13.93 12.66 12.41
N LEU A 127 14.38 12.19 11.24
CA LEU A 127 13.48 11.84 10.13
C LEU A 127 12.40 10.82 10.55
N LEU A 128 12.79 9.72 11.19
CA LEU A 128 11.84 8.70 11.64
C LEU A 128 10.87 9.24 12.71
N GLN A 129 11.33 10.11 13.61
CA GLN A 129 10.46 10.78 14.57
C GLN A 129 9.45 11.71 13.89
N VAL A 130 9.89 12.50 12.90
CA VAL A 130 8.99 13.33 12.08
C VAL A 130 7.96 12.45 11.38
N MET A 131 8.36 11.31 10.80
CA MET A 131 7.41 10.37 10.20
C MET A 131 6.39 9.86 11.22
N VAL A 132 6.80 9.52 12.44
CA VAL A 132 5.87 9.08 13.51
C VAL A 132 4.83 10.15 13.83
N VAL A 133 5.26 11.40 14.04
CA VAL A 133 4.36 12.52 14.35
C VAL A 133 3.41 12.77 13.18
N MET A 134 3.96 12.90 11.98
CA MET A 134 3.17 13.24 10.79
C MET A 134 2.18 12.14 10.42
N PHE A 135 2.53 10.86 10.58
CA PHE A 135 1.60 9.75 10.32
C PHE A 135 0.53 9.60 11.40
N GLY A 136 0.75 10.15 12.61
CA GLY A 136 -0.27 10.21 13.65
C GLY A 136 -1.36 11.23 13.34
N GLU A 137 -1.01 12.32 12.66
CA GLU A 137 -1.97 13.33 12.20
C GLU A 137 -2.56 13.01 10.82
N PHE A 138 -1.74 12.47 9.92
CA PHE A 138 -2.08 12.15 8.54
C PHE A 138 -1.72 10.69 8.24
N PRO A 139 -2.59 9.72 8.56
CA PRO A 139 -2.32 8.30 8.33
C PRO A 139 -1.99 8.02 6.86
N PRO A 140 -0.86 7.34 6.57
CA PRO A 140 -0.43 7.13 5.18
C PRO A 140 -1.02 5.85 4.57
N VAL A 141 -1.69 5.02 5.36
CA VAL A 141 -2.33 3.78 4.94
C VAL A 141 -3.67 3.59 5.65
N CYS A 142 -4.60 2.90 5.00
CA CYS A 142 -5.83 2.39 5.61
C CYS A 142 -5.96 0.89 5.35
N ILE A 143 -6.87 0.23 6.08
CA ILE A 143 -7.24 -1.15 5.80
C ILE A 143 -8.12 -1.18 4.55
N GLN A 144 -7.82 -2.10 3.63
CA GLN A 144 -8.64 -2.34 2.46
C GLN A 144 -10.04 -2.76 2.91
N PRO A 145 -11.11 -2.10 2.43
CA PRO A 145 -12.46 -2.56 2.73
C PRO A 145 -12.62 -3.95 2.11
N HIS A 146 -12.78 -4.95 2.98
CA HIS A 146 -13.17 -6.27 2.53
C HIS A 146 -14.61 -6.13 2.03
N LEU A 147 -14.79 -6.11 0.71
CA LEU A 147 -16.11 -6.37 0.14
C LEU A 147 -16.41 -7.82 0.53
N GLU A 148 -17.14 -8.03 1.63
CA GLU A 148 -17.93 -9.25 1.70
C GLU A 148 -18.78 -9.26 0.44
N PRO A 149 -18.79 -10.35 -0.37
CA PRO A 149 -19.79 -10.47 -1.42
C PRO A 149 -21.14 -10.50 -0.71
N GLU A 150 -21.76 -9.31 -0.62
CA GLU A 150 -23.14 -9.16 -0.23
C GLU A 150 -23.91 -10.12 -1.13
N GLN A 151 -24.43 -11.18 -0.52
CA GLN A 151 -25.35 -12.08 -1.19
C GLN A 151 -26.54 -11.22 -1.57
N ALA A 152 -26.52 -10.67 -2.79
CA ALA A 152 -27.64 -9.97 -3.36
C ALA A 152 -28.83 -10.94 -3.31
N PRO A 153 -29.93 -10.61 -2.60
CA PRO A 153 -31.12 -11.42 -2.65
C PRO A 153 -31.58 -11.46 -4.11
N CYS A 154 -31.88 -12.65 -4.62
CA CYS A 154 -32.27 -12.94 -6.00
C CYS A 154 -33.53 -12.18 -6.50
N TRP A 155 -34.09 -11.26 -5.70
CA TRP A 155 -35.34 -10.55 -5.96
C TRP A 155 -35.18 -9.31 -6.85
N LEU A 156 -33.95 -8.84 -7.13
CA LEU A 156 -33.73 -7.74 -8.09
C LEU A 156 -33.89 -8.17 -9.57
N GLN A 157 -34.16 -9.44 -9.87
CA GLN A 157 -34.43 -9.89 -11.25
C GLN A 157 -35.91 -9.79 -11.68
N TYR A 158 -36.83 -9.42 -10.78
CA TYR A 158 -38.28 -9.41 -11.07
C TYR A 158 -38.95 -8.04 -11.21
N HIS A 159 -38.22 -6.97 -11.51
CA HIS A 159 -38.83 -5.72 -11.96
C HIS A 159 -38.23 -5.22 -13.28
N ARG A 160 -38.57 -5.91 -14.37
CA ARG A 160 -38.59 -5.33 -15.71
C ARG A 160 -40.05 -5.25 -16.16
N GLN A 161 -40.73 -4.17 -15.83
CA GLN A 161 -41.96 -3.78 -16.54
C GLN A 161 -41.61 -2.79 -17.65
N PRO A 162 -42.20 -2.92 -18.84
CA PRO A 162 -41.90 -2.06 -19.99
C PRO A 162 -42.56 -0.68 -19.84
N GLU A 163 -41.81 0.36 -20.20
CA GLU A 163 -42.30 1.74 -20.25
C GLU A 163 -43.38 1.89 -21.34
N VAL A 164 -44.60 2.25 -20.94
CA VAL A 164 -45.70 2.62 -21.84
C VAL A 164 -45.54 4.09 -22.21
N LEU A 165 -45.05 4.37 -23.41
CA LEU A 165 -45.09 5.71 -24.00
C LEU A 165 -46.39 5.87 -24.80
N SER A 166 -47.35 6.63 -24.28
CA SER A 166 -48.56 6.99 -25.01
C SER A 166 -48.25 7.98 -26.14
N LYS A 167 -48.67 7.68 -27.37
CA LYS A 167 -48.98 8.72 -28.37
C LYS A 167 -50.44 8.62 -28.74
N ALA A 168 -51.06 9.78 -28.88
CA ALA A 168 -52.41 9.94 -29.38
C ALA A 168 -52.47 9.39 -30.81
N ASP A 169 -53.09 8.22 -30.96
CA ASP A 169 -53.89 7.75 -32.10
C ASP A 169 -53.98 6.22 -31.99
N GLY A 170 -55.19 5.74 -31.71
CA GLY A 170 -55.45 4.43 -31.11
C GLY A 170 -55.15 3.19 -31.95
N SER A 171 -54.61 2.17 -31.29
CA SER A 171 -55.01 0.76 -31.35
C SER A 171 -54.11 -0.05 -30.41
N LEU A 172 -54.68 -0.92 -29.57
CA LEU A 172 -53.94 -1.79 -28.63
C LEU A 172 -54.26 -3.25 -28.96
N TYR A 173 -53.27 -4.01 -29.43
CA TYR A 173 -53.36 -5.47 -29.51
C TYR A 173 -52.67 -6.10 -28.28
N LEU A 174 -53.38 -6.97 -27.57
CA LEU A 174 -52.85 -7.83 -26.51
C LEU A 174 -52.34 -9.13 -27.13
N HIS A 175 -51.05 -9.41 -27.02
CA HIS A 175 -50.51 -10.75 -27.27
C HIS A 175 -50.65 -11.58 -25.99
N LEU A 176 -51.64 -12.47 -25.96
CA LEU A 176 -51.77 -13.50 -24.94
C LEU A 176 -50.86 -14.68 -25.32
N ALA A 177 -49.81 -14.93 -24.54
CA ALA A 177 -49.05 -16.16 -24.62
C ALA A 177 -49.88 -17.29 -23.97
N ARG A 178 -50.02 -18.40 -24.69
CA ARG A 178 -50.74 -19.61 -24.26
C ARG A 178 -49.78 -20.50 -23.46
N GLU A 179 -50.18 -20.87 -22.25
CA GLU A 179 -49.52 -21.88 -21.41
C GLU A 179 -50.03 -23.31 -21.72
N GLU A 180 -49.20 -24.26 -21.29
CA GLU A 180 -49.44 -25.68 -20.94
C GLU A 180 -49.19 -26.77 -22.00
N ASP A 181 -48.18 -27.61 -21.72
CA ASP A 181 -48.33 -29.05 -21.48
C ASP A 181 -47.08 -29.61 -20.74
N PRO A 182 -47.23 -30.46 -19.69
CA PRO A 182 -46.20 -31.36 -19.17
C PRO A 182 -46.59 -32.86 -19.38
N PRO A 183 -45.95 -33.90 -18.80
CA PRO A 183 -44.53 -34.30 -18.65
C PRO A 183 -44.24 -35.75 -19.20
N PHE A 184 -43.04 -36.30 -18.95
CA PHE A 184 -42.64 -37.74 -18.83
C PHE A 184 -41.74 -38.46 -19.86
N GLN A 185 -41.07 -39.49 -19.31
CA GLN A 185 -39.82 -40.21 -19.58
C GLN A 185 -39.74 -41.20 -20.77
N GLU A 186 -38.48 -41.45 -21.17
CA GLU A 186 -37.84 -42.71 -21.65
C GLU A 186 -38.62 -43.71 -22.52
N GLU A 187 -38.16 -43.88 -23.77
CA GLU A 187 -38.20 -45.17 -24.47
C GLU A 187 -36.85 -45.47 -25.17
N ASN A 188 -36.07 -46.32 -24.51
CA ASN A 188 -35.38 -47.52 -25.04
C ASN A 188 -35.00 -47.57 -26.53
N GLU A 189 -33.71 -47.46 -26.82
CA GLU A 189 -33.13 -48.13 -28.00
C GLU A 189 -33.14 -49.65 -27.78
N THR A 190 -33.69 -50.37 -28.77
CA THR A 190 -33.76 -51.83 -28.81
C THR A 190 -32.48 -52.39 -29.42
N ASN A 191 -31.90 -53.37 -28.76
CA ASN A 191 -30.75 -54.16 -29.18
C ASN A 191 -31.04 -54.96 -30.47
N CYS A 192 -30.11 -54.92 -31.43
CA CYS A 192 -29.74 -56.02 -32.34
C CYS A 192 -28.30 -55.78 -32.83
#